data_AF-A0A8S0T1Q2-F1
#
_entry.id   AF-A0A8S0T1Q2-F1
#
_cell.length_a   1.000
_cell.length_b   1.000
_cell.length_c   1.000
_cell.angle_alpha   90.00
_cell.angle_beta   90.00
_cell.angle_gamma   90.00
#
_symmetry.space_group_name_H-M   'P 1'
#
loop_
_entity.id
_entity.type
_entity.pdbx_description
1 polymer ?
#
loop_
_entity_poly.entity_id
_entity_poly.type
_entity_poly.pdbx_seq_one_letter_code
_entity_poly.pdbx_strand_id
1 'polypeptide(L)'
;MSGLVKPSSAPNWLGSQGSSSGLIVKQTMRVDVPVDQYPNYNFVGRLLGPRGNSLKRVEATTECRVLIRGRGSIKDPAREEMMRGKPGYEHLNEPLHILVEAELPVEVIDARLMQAREILEDLLKPMDESQDFYKKQQLRELAMINGTLREDGSQMSSSVSPFHNSLGMKRAKTRG
;
A
#
# COMPACT_ATOMS: atom_id res chain seq x y z
N MET A 1 65.96 27.45 47.49
CA MET A 1 65.20 26.20 47.30
C MET A 1 63.73 26.58 47.09
N SER A 2 63.36 27.01 45.88
CA SER A 2 61.97 27.33 45.52
C SER A 2 61.82 27.15 44.01
N GLY A 3 60.86 26.34 43.56
CA GLY A 3 60.69 26.03 42.15
C GLY A 3 59.50 25.11 41.85
N LEU A 4 58.32 25.56 42.25
CA LEU A 4 56.98 25.35 41.67
C LEU A 4 56.82 24.22 40.61
N VAL A 5 56.12 23.15 40.99
CA VAL A 5 55.59 22.12 40.07
C VAL A 5 54.30 22.61 39.39
N LYS A 6 54.24 22.53 38.06
CA LYS A 6 53.07 22.85 37.24
C LYS A 6 52.02 21.72 37.34
N PRO A 7 50.72 22.01 37.48
CA PRO A 7 49.69 21.00 37.21
C PRO A 7 49.52 20.84 35.69
N SER A 8 49.64 19.60 35.23
CA SER A 8 49.26 19.17 33.88
C SER A 8 47.74 19.22 33.77
N SER A 9 47.22 20.16 32.98
CA SER A 9 45.86 20.15 32.47
C SER A 9 45.88 19.62 31.04
N ALA A 10 45.79 18.30 30.89
CA ALA A 10 45.41 17.69 29.63
C ALA A 10 43.88 17.52 29.62
N PRO A 11 43.15 18.07 28.63
CA PRO A 11 41.72 17.88 28.53
C PRO A 11 41.43 16.44 28.12
N ASN A 12 40.52 15.84 28.88
CA ASN A 12 39.95 14.53 28.61
C ASN A 12 39.14 14.61 27.30
N TRP A 13 39.74 14.21 26.18
CA TRP A 13 39.02 14.01 24.91
C TRP A 13 38.19 12.74 25.01
N LEU A 14 37.14 12.77 25.84
CA LEU A 14 36.02 11.84 25.71
C LEU A 14 35.09 12.39 24.62
N GLY A 15 35.58 12.26 23.38
CA GLY A 15 34.84 12.51 22.17
C GLY A 15 34.76 11.24 21.36
N SER A 16 34.28 10.14 21.93
CA SER A 16 33.61 9.13 21.11
C SER A 16 32.28 9.75 20.68
N GLN A 17 32.36 10.67 19.71
CA GLN A 17 31.28 10.82 18.76
C GLN A 17 31.06 9.41 18.22
N GLY A 18 29.94 8.80 18.63
CA GLY A 18 29.34 7.73 17.87
C GLY A 18 29.17 8.31 16.48
N SER A 19 30.13 8.02 15.60
CA SER A 19 30.01 8.24 14.19
C SER A 19 29.02 7.18 13.73
N SER A 20 27.73 7.39 14.02
CA SER A 20 26.69 6.85 13.17
C SER A 20 26.94 7.55 11.85
N SER A 21 27.75 6.91 11.02
CA SER A 21 28.08 7.41 9.71
C SER A 21 26.73 7.56 9.01
N GLY A 22 26.23 8.79 8.91
CA GLY A 22 25.00 9.15 8.22
C GLY A 22 25.10 8.94 6.71
N LEU A 23 25.85 7.93 6.29
CA LEU A 23 25.99 7.42 4.95
C LEU A 23 24.66 6.81 4.59
N ILE A 24 23.85 7.63 3.94
CA ILE A 24 22.65 7.20 3.24
C ILE A 24 23.12 6.41 2.03
N VAL A 25 22.67 5.17 1.94
CA VAL A 25 22.93 4.29 0.81
C VAL A 25 21.62 4.00 0.11
N LYS A 26 21.67 3.82 -1.21
CA LYS A 26 20.54 3.34 -1.99
C LYS A 26 20.72 1.85 -2.25
N GLN A 27 19.73 1.06 -1.87
CA GLN A 27 19.72 -0.38 -2.10
C GLN A 27 18.42 -0.78 -2.77
N THR A 28 18.50 -1.79 -3.64
CA THR A 28 17.36 -2.26 -4.42
C THR A 28 17.29 -3.77 -4.31
N MET A 29 16.08 -4.27 -4.08
CA MET A 29 15.79 -5.68 -3.92
C MET A 29 14.67 -6.07 -4.89
N ARG A 30 14.81 -7.23 -5.51
CA ARG A 30 13.80 -7.80 -6.42
C ARG A 30 13.06 -8.92 -5.72
N VAL A 31 11.72 -8.91 -5.84
CA VAL A 31 10.82 -9.96 -5.36
C VAL A 31 10.01 -10.47 -6.56
N ASP A 32 10.17 -11.74 -6.90
CA ASP A 32 9.43 -12.35 -8.01
C ASP A 32 8.01 -12.74 -7.57
N VAL A 33 7.03 -12.57 -8.47
CA VAL A 33 5.62 -12.90 -8.19
C VAL A 33 5.29 -14.27 -8.79
N PRO A 34 4.73 -15.23 -8.03
CA PRO A 34 4.44 -16.59 -8.51
C PRO A 34 3.17 -16.64 -9.38
N VAL A 35 3.14 -15.85 -10.46
CA VAL A 35 2.02 -15.82 -11.43
C VAL A 35 1.82 -17.15 -12.15
N ASP A 36 2.90 -17.89 -12.40
CA ASP A 36 2.85 -19.20 -13.07
C ASP A 36 2.17 -20.27 -12.21
N GLN A 37 2.29 -20.16 -10.88
CA GLN A 37 1.67 -21.10 -9.94
C GLN A 37 0.18 -20.80 -9.72
N TYR A 38 -0.20 -19.52 -9.80
CA TYR A 38 -1.56 -19.05 -9.52
C TYR A 38 -2.05 -18.06 -10.59
N PRO A 39 -2.29 -18.51 -11.84
CA PRO A 39 -2.62 -17.62 -12.96
C PRO A 39 -3.98 -16.91 -12.80
N ASN A 40 -4.90 -17.48 -12.01
CA ASN A 40 -6.22 -16.90 -11.74
C ASN A 40 -6.21 -15.89 -10.58
N TYR A 41 -5.06 -15.67 -9.93
CA TYR A 41 -4.95 -14.82 -8.76
C TYR A 41 -4.43 -13.42 -9.09
N ASN A 42 -5.17 -12.39 -8.68
CA ASN A 42 -4.84 -11.00 -8.97
C ASN A 42 -3.89 -10.41 -7.91
N PHE A 43 -2.60 -10.78 -7.96
CA PHE A 43 -1.57 -10.28 -7.04
C PHE A 43 -1.46 -8.75 -7.04
N VAL A 44 -1.40 -8.14 -8.23
CA VAL A 44 -1.29 -6.68 -8.40
C VAL A 44 -2.47 -5.96 -7.74
N GLY A 45 -3.69 -6.46 -7.97
CA GLY A 45 -4.90 -5.87 -7.39
C GLY A 45 -4.93 -5.93 -5.86
N ARG A 46 -4.50 -7.06 -5.28
CA ARG A 46 -4.39 -7.22 -3.82
C ARG A 46 -3.31 -6.32 -3.23
N LEU A 47 -2.17 -6.21 -3.89
CA LEU A 47 -1.04 -5.39 -3.44
C LEU A 47 -1.38 -3.89 -3.45
N LEU A 48 -1.93 -3.38 -4.56
CA LEU A 48 -2.36 -1.98 -4.64
C LEU A 48 -3.53 -1.68 -3.69
N GLY A 49 -4.52 -2.57 -3.64
CA GLY A 49 -5.76 -2.34 -2.92
C GLY A 49 -6.56 -1.15 -3.46
N PRO A 50 -7.54 -0.63 -2.69
CA PRO A 50 -8.41 0.45 -3.15
C PRO A 50 -7.61 1.71 -3.47
N ARG A 51 -7.68 2.18 -4.71
CA ARG A 51 -6.96 3.36 -5.21
C ARG A 51 -5.44 3.35 -4.97
N GLY A 52 -4.83 2.16 -4.77
CA GLY A 52 -3.40 2.07 -4.45
C GLY A 52 -3.05 2.39 -3.00
N ASN A 53 -4.04 2.57 -2.11
CA ASN A 53 -3.80 2.92 -0.71
C ASN A 53 -3.05 1.83 0.06
N SER A 54 -3.25 0.55 -0.27
CA SER A 54 -2.60 -0.53 0.47
C SER A 54 -1.10 -0.52 0.23
N LEU A 55 -0.68 -0.42 -1.03
CA LEU A 55 0.73 -0.29 -1.38
C LEU A 55 1.35 0.97 -0.75
N LYS A 56 0.65 2.12 -0.81
CA LYS A 56 1.11 3.36 -0.17
C LYS A 56 1.32 3.22 1.34
N ARG A 57 0.46 2.48 2.04
CA ARG A 57 0.64 2.22 3.47
C ARG A 57 1.88 1.37 3.74
N VAL A 58 2.15 0.36 2.90
CA VAL A 58 3.36 -0.46 3.00
C VAL A 58 4.58 0.42 2.80
N GLU A 59 4.63 1.21 1.72
CA GLU A 59 5.72 2.15 1.43
C GLU A 59 5.95 3.13 2.57
N ALA A 60 4.88 3.71 3.13
CA ALA A 60 4.97 4.66 4.25
C ALA A 60 5.44 4.00 5.56
N THR A 61 5.13 2.73 5.78
CA THR A 61 5.52 2.00 7.00
C THR A 61 6.98 1.54 6.94
N THR A 62 7.42 1.10 5.76
CA THR A 62 8.77 0.56 5.57
C THR A 62 9.78 1.61 5.13
N GLU A 63 9.33 2.83 4.80
CA GLU A 63 10.16 3.91 4.22
C GLU A 63 10.89 3.44 2.95
N CYS A 64 10.25 2.54 2.21
CA CYS A 64 10.76 1.98 0.95
C CYS A 64 9.83 2.40 -0.19
N ARG A 65 10.38 2.48 -1.40
CA ARG A 65 9.65 2.67 -2.64
C ARG A 65 9.41 1.34 -3.31
N VAL A 66 8.17 1.03 -3.65
CA VAL A 66 7.77 -0.25 -4.23
C VAL A 66 7.31 -0.03 -5.67
N LEU A 67 7.97 -0.70 -6.62
CA LEU A 67 7.71 -0.56 -8.05
C LEU A 67 7.30 -1.91 -8.63
N ILE A 68 6.08 -1.99 -9.13
CA ILE A 68 5.58 -3.18 -9.83
C ILE A 68 6.05 -3.10 -11.29
N ARG A 69 6.74 -4.14 -11.75
CA ARG A 69 7.38 -4.25 -13.07
C ARG A 69 7.13 -5.65 -13.65
N GLY A 70 7.51 -5.86 -14.90
CA GLY A 70 7.22 -7.11 -15.60
C GLY A 70 5.93 -7.09 -16.42
N ARG A 71 5.71 -8.22 -17.10
CA ARG A 71 4.52 -8.54 -17.89
C ARG A 71 3.29 -8.66 -17.00
N GLY A 72 2.18 -8.02 -17.38
CA GLY A 72 0.94 -7.96 -16.59
C GLY A 72 0.95 -6.90 -15.47
N SER A 73 1.98 -6.04 -15.43
CA SER A 73 1.99 -4.87 -14.53
C SER A 73 0.98 -3.80 -14.95
N ILE A 74 0.60 -3.78 -16.23
CA ILE A 74 -0.43 -2.88 -16.77
C ILE A 74 -1.74 -3.65 -16.87
N LYS A 75 -2.82 -3.04 -16.34
CA LYS A 75 -4.15 -3.65 -16.34
C LYS A 75 -4.65 -4.02 -17.75
N ASP A 76 -4.38 -3.17 -18.73
CA ASP A 76 -4.84 -3.34 -20.10
C ASP A 76 -3.75 -3.98 -20.98
N PRO A 77 -3.91 -5.23 -21.44
CA PRO A 77 -2.87 -5.94 -22.19
C PRO A 77 -2.58 -5.29 -23.55
N ALA A 78 -3.58 -4.73 -24.21
CA ALA A 78 -3.38 -4.00 -25.47
C ALA A 78 -2.50 -2.75 -25.29
N ARG A 79 -2.63 -2.07 -24.15
CA ARG A 79 -1.81 -0.92 -23.81
C ARG A 79 -0.40 -1.38 -23.44
N GLU A 80 -0.27 -2.49 -22.73
CA GLU A 80 1.02 -3.10 -22.42
C GLU A 80 1.82 -3.40 -23.69
N GLU A 81 1.20 -4.07 -24.66
CA GLU A 81 1.85 -4.42 -25.93
C GLU A 81 2.28 -3.18 -26.73
N MET A 82 1.46 -2.12 -26.75
CA MET A 82 1.80 -0.86 -27.41
C MET A 82 2.96 -0.10 -26.73
N MET A 83 3.17 -0.31 -25.44
CA MET A 83 4.26 0.32 -24.69
C MET A 83 5.52 -0.55 -24.68
N ARG A 84 5.41 -1.83 -25.03
CA ARG A 84 6.52 -2.76 -25.14
C ARG A 84 7.54 -2.27 -26.18
N GLY A 85 8.82 -2.26 -25.80
CA GLY A 85 9.91 -1.77 -26.65
C GLY A 85 10.10 -0.25 -26.65
N LYS A 86 9.29 0.52 -25.89
CA LYS A 86 9.58 1.95 -25.65
C LYS A 86 10.64 2.12 -24.55
N PRO A 87 11.45 3.19 -24.62
CA PRO A 87 12.39 3.50 -23.55
C PRO A 87 11.65 3.66 -22.22
N GLY A 88 12.12 2.98 -21.18
CA GLY A 88 11.49 2.94 -19.86
C GLY A 88 10.46 1.82 -19.64
N TYR A 89 10.10 1.05 -20.68
CA TYR A 89 9.17 -0.10 -20.61
C TYR A 89 9.82 -1.43 -20.99
N GLU A 90 11.15 -1.50 -20.97
CA GLU A 90 11.91 -2.73 -21.29
C GLU A 90 11.57 -3.88 -20.35
N HIS A 91 11.22 -3.55 -19.10
CA HIS A 91 10.78 -4.49 -18.08
C HIS A 91 9.51 -5.27 -18.46
N LEU A 92 8.72 -4.84 -19.46
CA LEU A 92 7.53 -5.58 -19.90
C LEU A 92 7.88 -6.94 -20.54
N ASN A 93 9.15 -7.17 -20.89
CA ASN A 93 9.62 -8.47 -21.35
C ASN A 93 9.90 -9.47 -20.22
N GLU A 94 10.07 -8.97 -18.99
CA GLU A 94 10.38 -9.80 -17.83
C GLU A 94 9.10 -10.35 -17.17
N PRO A 95 9.18 -11.47 -16.43
CA PRO A 95 8.05 -11.94 -15.63
C PRO A 95 7.64 -10.88 -14.59
N LEU A 96 6.39 -10.95 -14.12
CA LEU A 96 5.87 -10.02 -13.11
C LEU A 96 6.76 -10.07 -11.86
N HIS A 97 7.32 -8.92 -11.49
CA HIS A 97 8.20 -8.79 -10.33
C HIS A 97 8.03 -7.41 -9.68
N ILE A 98 8.46 -7.31 -8.44
CA ILE A 98 8.39 -6.11 -7.63
C ILE A 98 9.81 -5.69 -7.28
N LEU A 99 10.13 -4.42 -7.53
CA LEU A 99 11.37 -3.80 -7.10
C LEU A 99 11.11 -2.96 -5.86
N VAL A 100 11.84 -3.23 -4.79
CA VAL A 100 11.83 -2.44 -3.56
C VAL A 100 13.12 -1.64 -3.51
N GLU A 101 13.02 -0.32 -3.63
CA GLU A 101 14.14 0.61 -3.48
C GLU A 101 14.06 1.26 -2.09
N ALA A 102 15.16 1.26 -1.36
CA ALA A 102 15.29 2.00 -0.11
C ALA A 102 16.48 2.97 -0.21
N GLU A 103 16.33 4.15 0.37
CA GLU A 103 17.38 5.16 0.48
C GLU A 103 17.44 5.60 1.94
N LEU A 104 18.27 4.90 2.72
CA LEU A 104 18.31 4.97 4.18
C LEU A 104 19.75 4.82 4.67
N PRO A 105 20.04 5.17 5.94
CA PRO A 105 21.34 4.90 6.54
C PRO A 105 21.69 3.40 6.47
N VAL A 106 22.96 3.11 6.20
CA VAL A 106 23.47 1.73 6.04
C VAL A 106 23.15 0.82 7.24
N GLU A 107 22.99 1.39 8.43
CA GLU A 107 22.69 0.65 9.67
C GLU A 107 21.27 0.09 9.70
N VAL A 108 20.32 0.72 9.00
CA VAL A 108 18.89 0.37 9.06
C VAL A 108 18.32 -0.11 7.73
N ILE A 109 19.00 0.16 6.61
CA ILE A 109 18.47 -0.13 5.28
C ILE A 109 18.18 -1.62 5.08
N ASP A 110 19.08 -2.51 5.53
CA ASP A 110 18.89 -3.96 5.42
C ASP A 110 17.68 -4.43 6.23
N ALA A 111 17.49 -3.89 7.44
CA ALA A 111 16.34 -4.20 8.28
C ALA A 111 15.03 -3.74 7.64
N ARG A 112 15.00 -2.53 7.06
CA ARG A 112 13.80 -2.00 6.39
C ARG A 112 13.47 -2.74 5.10
N LEU A 113 14.48 -3.11 4.31
CA LEU A 113 14.29 -3.94 3.12
C LEU A 113 13.76 -5.33 3.49
N MET A 114 14.30 -5.97 4.52
CA MET A 114 13.79 -7.26 5.01
C MET A 114 12.34 -7.15 5.49
N GLN A 115 12.00 -6.10 6.23
CA GLN A 115 10.62 -5.86 6.66
C GLN A 115 9.67 -5.68 5.46
N ALA A 116 10.07 -4.88 4.47
CA ALA A 116 9.29 -4.71 3.24
C ALA A 116 9.13 -6.03 2.48
N ARG A 117 10.19 -6.84 2.40
CA ARG A 117 10.16 -8.16 1.79
C ARG A 117 9.13 -9.06 2.46
N GLU A 118 9.15 -9.15 3.78
CA GLU A 118 8.27 -10.02 4.55
C GLU A 118 6.79 -9.66 4.32
N ILE A 119 6.47 -8.36 4.37
CA ILE A 119 5.11 -7.87 4.09
C ILE A 119 4.70 -8.21 2.66
N LEU A 120 5.59 -8.02 1.68
CA LEU A 120 5.30 -8.35 0.28
C LEU A 120 5.13 -9.85 0.08
N GLU A 121 6.00 -10.68 0.64
CA GLU A 121 5.90 -12.15 0.55
C GLU A 121 4.58 -12.66 1.16
N ASP A 122 4.12 -12.07 2.27
CA ASP A 122 2.82 -12.42 2.86
C ASP A 122 1.65 -12.04 1.96
N LEU A 123 1.71 -10.86 1.33
CA LEU A 123 0.70 -10.42 0.35
C LEU A 123 0.71 -11.27 -0.94
N LEU A 124 1.87 -11.80 -1.30
CA LEU A 124 2.08 -12.70 -2.44
C LEU A 124 1.72 -14.16 -2.14
N LYS A 125 1.45 -14.54 -0.89
CA LYS A 125 0.88 -15.86 -0.59
C LYS A 125 -0.60 -15.87 -0.95
N PRO A 126 -1.04 -16.74 -1.88
CA PRO A 126 -2.46 -16.86 -2.18
C PRO A 126 -3.17 -17.39 -0.94
N MET A 127 -4.00 -16.55 -0.34
CA MET A 127 -4.93 -16.94 0.71
C MET A 127 -6.26 -17.31 0.06
N ASP A 128 -6.93 -18.31 0.61
CA ASP A 128 -8.30 -18.65 0.22
C ASP A 128 -9.23 -17.45 0.48
N GLU A 129 -10.12 -17.14 -0.46
CA GLU A 129 -10.99 -15.95 -0.39
C GLU A 129 -11.87 -15.92 0.86
N SER A 130 -12.18 -17.09 1.43
CA SER A 130 -12.94 -17.22 2.67
C SER A 130 -12.16 -16.71 3.90
N GLN A 131 -10.83 -16.89 3.88
CA GLN A 131 -9.88 -16.55 4.95
C GLN A 131 -9.22 -15.17 4.74
N ASP A 132 -9.31 -14.60 3.54
CA ASP A 132 -8.64 -13.34 3.18
C ASP A 132 -9.37 -12.11 3.77
N PHE A 133 -9.19 -11.90 5.08
CA PHE A 133 -9.70 -10.74 5.81
C PHE A 133 -9.14 -9.42 5.25
N TYR A 134 -7.91 -9.44 4.72
CA TYR A 134 -7.28 -8.28 4.12
C TYR A 134 -8.03 -7.82 2.86
N LYS A 135 -8.36 -8.77 1.97
CA LYS A 135 -9.20 -8.50 0.79
C LYS A 135 -10.59 -8.00 1.18
N LYS A 136 -11.25 -8.61 2.17
CA LYS A 136 -12.56 -8.14 2.68
C LYS A 136 -12.50 -6.70 3.19
N GLN A 137 -11.46 -6.35 3.95
CA GLN A 137 -11.27 -5.00 4.45
C GLN A 137 -11.03 -4.00 3.31
N GLN A 138 -10.24 -4.37 2.31
CA GLN A 138 -10.01 -3.55 1.11
C GLN A 138 -11.30 -3.31 0.30
N LEU A 139 -12.12 -4.35 0.09
CA LEU A 139 -13.41 -4.18 -0.60
C LEU A 139 -14.39 -3.30 0.20
N ARG A 140 -14.39 -3.43 1.53
CA ARG A 140 -15.18 -2.56 2.41
C ARG A 140 -14.73 -1.10 2.30
N GLU A 141 -13.42 -0.84 2.35
CA GLU A 141 -12.84 0.50 2.16
C GLU A 141 -13.21 1.05 0.77
N LEU A 142 -13.10 0.24 -0.28
CA LEU A 142 -13.51 0.63 -1.64
C LEU A 142 -14.98 1.01 -1.73
N ALA A 143 -15.87 0.23 -1.11
CA ALA A 143 -17.31 0.47 -1.12
C ALA A 143 -17.71 1.75 -0.36
N MET A 144 -16.97 2.10 0.72
CA MET A 144 -17.11 3.38 1.40
C MET A 144 -16.66 4.54 0.50
N ILE A 145 -15.49 4.41 -0.14
CA ILE A 145 -14.95 5.46 -1.04
C ILE A 145 -15.86 5.71 -2.24
N ASN A 146 -16.47 4.66 -2.80
CA ASN A 146 -17.38 4.78 -3.93
C ASN A 146 -18.79 5.25 -3.54
N GLY A 147 -19.06 5.47 -2.24
CA GLY A 147 -20.38 5.90 -1.75
C GLY A 147 -21.47 4.85 -1.88
N THR A 148 -21.12 3.60 -2.20
CA THR A 148 -22.06 2.48 -2.35
C THR A 148 -22.35 1.77 -1.02
N LEU A 149 -21.48 1.94 -0.02
CA LEU A 149 -21.74 1.50 1.35
C LEU A 149 -22.49 2.59 2.10
N ARG A 150 -23.82 2.46 2.16
CA ARG A 150 -24.63 3.21 3.12
C ARG A 150 -24.38 2.60 4.49
N GLU A 151 -23.88 3.39 5.43
CA GLU A 151 -23.67 2.99 6.82
C GLU A 151 -25.04 2.75 7.47
N ASP A 152 -25.56 1.52 7.37
CA ASP A 152 -26.70 1.08 8.19
C ASP A 152 -26.17 0.84 9.61
N GLY A 153 -26.12 1.92 10.38
CA GLY A 153 -25.50 1.93 11.70
C GLY A 153 -25.86 3.12 12.60
N SER A 154 -26.85 3.94 12.23
CA SER A 154 -27.37 5.01 13.09
C SER A 154 -28.86 4.82 13.35
N GLN A 155 -29.14 4.19 14.49
CA GLN A 155 -30.21 4.51 15.44
C GLN A 155 -31.53 5.08 14.88
N MET A 156 -32.58 4.27 15.00
CA MET A 156 -33.91 4.67 15.51
C MET A 156 -34.44 6.02 15.01
N SER A 157 -34.95 6.06 13.77
CA SER A 157 -36.11 6.91 13.50
C SER A 157 -37.34 6.02 13.47
N SER A 158 -37.91 5.79 14.66
CA SER A 158 -39.33 5.44 14.78
C SER A 158 -40.13 6.63 14.23
N SER A 159 -40.24 6.70 12.91
CA SER A 159 -41.24 7.53 12.25
C SER A 159 -42.59 6.87 12.49
N VAL A 160 -43.14 7.08 13.68
CA VAL A 160 -44.58 6.94 13.92
C VAL A 160 -45.26 7.95 13.00
N SER A 161 -45.74 7.48 11.85
CA SER A 161 -46.61 8.26 10.98
C SER A 161 -48.05 8.15 11.51
N PRO A 162 -48.67 9.23 12.01
CA PRO A 162 -50.11 9.25 12.15
C PRO A 162 -50.73 9.86 10.88
N PHE A 163 -51.88 9.30 10.49
CA PHE A 163 -52.82 9.77 9.44
C PHE A 163 -52.66 9.19 8.03
N HIS A 164 -53.04 7.91 7.96
CA HIS A 164 -54.13 7.33 7.17
C HIS A 164 -54.63 8.09 5.92
N ASN A 165 -54.53 7.33 4.83
CA ASN A 165 -55.01 7.50 3.47
C ASN A 165 -56.54 7.75 3.35
N SER A 166 -56.99 8.74 2.58
CA SER A 166 -58.35 8.73 2.02
C SER A 166 -58.33 9.22 0.58
N LEU A 167 -58.22 8.26 -0.33
CA LEU A 167 -58.50 8.40 -1.75
C LEU A 167 -59.98 8.72 -1.94
N GLY A 168 -60.28 9.91 -2.43
CA GLY A 168 -61.64 10.29 -2.74
C GLY A 168 -61.72 11.42 -3.75
N MET A 169 -61.44 11.16 -5.03
CA MET A 169 -62.03 11.95 -6.12
C MET A 169 -62.48 11.05 -7.27
N LYS A 170 -63.79 11.10 -7.49
CA LYS A 170 -64.59 10.24 -8.36
C LYS A 170 -64.55 10.81 -9.77
N ARG A 171 -64.28 9.95 -10.76
CA ARG A 171 -64.39 10.25 -12.19
C ARG A 171 -65.86 10.44 -12.56
N ALA A 172 -66.24 11.67 -12.93
CA ALA A 172 -67.53 11.96 -13.57
C ALA A 172 -67.38 11.89 -15.11
N LYS A 173 -68.47 11.46 -15.76
CA LYS A 173 -68.60 11.14 -17.19
C LYS A 173 -69.82 11.92 -17.68
N THR A 174 -69.73 12.70 -18.76
CA THR A 174 -70.86 12.96 -19.68
C THR A 174 -70.41 13.63 -20.98
N ARG A 175 -71.08 13.22 -22.07
CA ARG A 175 -71.00 13.68 -23.45
C ARG A 175 -71.67 15.06 -23.62
N GLY A 176 -71.33 15.74 -24.72
CA GLY A 176 -72.01 16.88 -25.30
C GLY A 176 -71.25 17.29 -26.54
#